data_AF-A0AAU5R4T4-F1
#
_entry.id   AF-A0AAU5R4T4-F1
#
_cell.length_a   1.000
_cell.length_b   1.000
_cell.length_c   1.000
_cell.angle_alpha   90.00
_cell.angle_beta   90.00
_cell.angle_gamma   90.00
#
_symmetry.space_group_name_H-M   'P 1'
#
loop_
_entity.id
_entity.type
_entity.pdbx_description
1 polymer ?
#
loop_
_entity_poly.entity_id
_entity_poly.type
_entity_poly.pdbx_seq_one_letter_code
_entity_poly.pdbx_strand_id
1 'polypeptide(L)'
;MSPAAASRPTARPGPDDLRRTFEAVPARASDTAEPFADSWWGRAWVDALESLSMDEGRLARGRTYADGGHVAAITVTPGRVIAYVHGSRPRPYRAELRLRTFSASDWDTFLDAVAARPGHLSALLDKDMPHSLVDTAGETGIRLLPAAGDLDPDCSCPDRGWPCKHVAALCFQTARLLDSDPFVLLLMRGRGERELLDELGRRNAEHSARERPATPAMPSLPADEALAGRFLPPLPAPLPVPPYPGQPPSYPDLPGAHDPLSLDHLASDAAARAHALLTTGDDPIAGLSTWQDAVRIAASRPTAGLTATTRALYRELAYATGRSTTDLARAVAAWRQGGAEGLAVLESPWDPPAGPFDRARPALAAADFPRFQPWRNHLTNAGGTLQLRFGHDGRWYGYESDPGADDWWPRATPDTDPVGALTALRG
;
A
#
# COMPACT_ATOMS: atom_id res chain seq x y z
N MET A 1 13.04 -8.83 30.07
CA MET A 1 11.84 -9.46 29.50
C MET A 1 11.04 -8.35 28.82
N SER A 2 11.15 -8.22 27.49
CA SER A 2 10.27 -7.33 26.74
C SER A 2 8.84 -7.83 26.89
N PRO A 3 7.85 -6.97 27.21
CA PRO A 3 6.46 -7.40 27.22
C PRO A 3 6.10 -7.85 25.81
N ALA A 4 5.49 -9.03 25.71
CA ALA A 4 4.96 -9.54 24.46
C ALA A 4 3.99 -8.50 23.88
N ALA A 5 4.24 -8.05 22.65
CA ALA A 5 3.37 -7.12 21.96
C ALA A 5 1.96 -7.72 21.90
N ALA A 6 1.02 -7.16 22.65
CA ALA A 6 -0.38 -7.52 22.56
C ALA A 6 -0.82 -7.32 21.10
N SER A 7 -1.40 -8.35 20.49
CA SER A 7 -1.88 -8.31 19.11
C SER A 7 -2.83 -7.12 18.95
N ARG A 8 -2.44 -6.13 18.14
CA ARG A 8 -3.24 -4.92 17.88
C ARG A 8 -4.58 -5.32 17.23
N PRO A 9 -5.73 -4.76 17.65
CA PRO A 9 -7.01 -5.05 17.03
C PRO A 9 -7.00 -4.69 15.54
N THR A 10 -7.41 -5.63 14.68
CA THR A 10 -7.54 -5.42 13.24
C THR A 10 -8.76 -4.55 12.93
N ALA A 11 -8.54 -3.41 12.28
CA ALA A 11 -9.58 -2.46 11.89
C ALA A 11 -9.84 -2.53 10.38
N ARG A 12 -11.11 -2.52 9.97
CA ARG A 12 -11.52 -2.31 8.57
C ARG A 12 -12.12 -0.90 8.45
N PRO A 13 -11.46 0.03 7.73
CA PRO A 13 -12.02 1.35 7.48
C PRO A 13 -13.19 1.25 6.49
N GLY A 14 -14.18 2.13 6.67
CA GLY A 14 -15.27 2.36 5.73
C GLY A 14 -14.81 3.23 4.54
N PRO A 15 -15.63 3.31 3.47
CA PRO A 15 -15.27 4.02 2.25
C PRO A 15 -15.13 5.54 2.43
N ASP A 16 -15.73 6.11 3.47
CA ASP A 16 -15.83 7.55 3.74
C ASP A 16 -14.91 8.04 4.87
N ASP A 17 -14.03 7.19 5.42
CA ASP A 17 -13.14 7.49 6.56
C ASP A 17 -13.87 7.81 7.90
N LEU A 18 -15.20 7.91 7.88
CA LEU A 18 -16.07 8.22 9.02
C LEU A 18 -16.65 6.97 9.69
N ARG A 19 -16.16 5.79 9.31
CA ARG A 19 -16.56 4.52 9.92
C ARG A 19 -15.37 3.60 10.05
N ARG A 20 -15.18 3.02 11.24
CA ARG A 20 -14.19 1.96 11.47
C ARG A 20 -14.84 0.79 12.20
N THR A 21 -14.69 -0.42 11.66
CA THR A 21 -15.14 -1.64 12.33
C THR A 21 -13.94 -2.47 12.75
N PHE A 22 -13.85 -2.73 14.05
CA PHE A 22 -12.80 -3.52 14.69
C PHE A 22 -13.32 -4.92 14.94
N GLU A 23 -12.51 -5.93 14.66
CA GLU A 23 -12.85 -7.31 14.99
C GLU A 23 -13.02 -7.50 16.50
N ALA A 24 -13.75 -8.54 16.90
CA ALA A 24 -13.99 -8.82 18.31
C ALA A 24 -12.65 -9.00 19.03
N VAL A 25 -12.42 -8.20 20.07
CA VAL A 25 -11.18 -8.25 20.83
C VAL A 25 -11.18 -9.56 21.65
N PRO A 26 -10.13 -10.40 21.55
CA PRO A 26 -10.12 -11.70 22.20
C PRO A 26 -10.15 -11.59 23.72
N ALA A 27 -10.64 -12.66 24.36
CA ALA A 27 -10.65 -12.79 25.80
C ALA A 27 -9.24 -12.69 26.38
N ARG A 28 -9.10 -12.07 27.55
CA ARG A 28 -7.84 -11.99 28.28
C ARG A 28 -8.03 -12.47 29.72
N ALA A 29 -7.00 -13.08 30.27
CA ALA A 29 -6.88 -13.22 31.71
C ALA A 29 -6.24 -11.94 32.25
N SER A 30 -6.92 -11.25 33.16
CA SER A 30 -6.37 -10.07 33.84
C SER A 30 -6.82 -10.06 35.28
N ASP A 31 -5.97 -9.58 36.17
CA ASP A 31 -6.33 -9.36 37.56
C ASP A 31 -7.29 -8.16 37.66
N THR A 32 -8.18 -8.16 38.64
CA THR A 32 -9.05 -7.01 38.94
C THR A 32 -8.25 -5.79 39.42
N ALA A 33 -7.03 -6.00 39.93
CA ALA A 33 -6.14 -4.93 40.37
C ALA A 33 -5.36 -4.23 39.23
N GLU A 34 -5.27 -4.84 38.03
CA GLU A 34 -4.54 -4.24 36.91
C GLU A 34 -5.37 -3.13 36.23
N PRO A 35 -4.75 -2.03 35.75
CA PRO A 35 -5.45 -1.07 34.88
C PRO A 35 -6.06 -1.79 33.67
N PHE A 36 -7.24 -1.34 33.20
CA PHE A 36 -7.83 -1.92 31.98
C PHE A 36 -7.12 -1.44 30.71
N ALA A 37 -6.55 -0.23 30.78
CA ALA A 37 -5.88 0.44 29.68
C ALA A 37 -4.42 0.76 30.02
N ASP A 38 -3.54 0.57 29.05
CA ASP A 38 -2.10 0.77 29.20
C ASP A 38 -1.70 2.23 28.99
N SER A 39 -2.30 2.89 28.00
CA SER A 39 -2.04 4.28 27.69
C SER A 39 -2.72 5.21 28.69
N TRP A 40 -2.15 6.41 28.90
CA TRP A 40 -2.74 7.37 29.82
C TRP A 40 -4.08 7.91 29.30
N TRP A 41 -4.27 8.02 27.98
CA TRP A 41 -5.54 8.45 27.38
C TRP A 41 -6.61 7.36 27.42
N GLY A 42 -6.22 6.09 27.28
CA GLY A 42 -7.09 4.94 27.52
C GLY A 42 -7.53 4.86 28.98
N ARG A 43 -6.66 5.20 29.93
CA ARG A 43 -7.02 5.32 31.36
C ARG A 43 -7.98 6.48 31.60
N ALA A 44 -7.71 7.66 31.04
CA ALA A 44 -8.63 8.80 31.14
C ALA A 44 -10.03 8.49 30.59
N TRP A 45 -10.12 7.66 29.55
CA TRP A 45 -11.39 7.14 29.05
C TRP A 45 -12.09 6.20 30.05
N VAL A 46 -11.34 5.31 30.70
CA VAL A 46 -11.87 4.45 31.78
C VAL A 46 -12.33 5.29 32.97
N ASP A 47 -11.56 6.30 33.37
CA ASP A 47 -11.94 7.21 34.46
C ASP A 47 -13.26 7.93 34.15
N ALA A 48 -13.45 8.36 32.89
CA ALA A 48 -14.72 8.94 32.44
C ALA A 48 -15.89 7.95 32.53
N LEU A 49 -15.68 6.67 32.22
CA LEU A 49 -16.68 5.62 32.43
C LEU A 49 -17.01 5.41 33.91
N GLU A 50 -15.98 5.27 34.76
CA GLU A 50 -16.14 4.97 36.17
C GLU A 50 -16.88 6.09 36.90
N SER A 51 -16.69 7.34 36.45
CA SER A 51 -17.42 8.49 36.97
C SER A 51 -18.94 8.46 36.69
N LEU A 52 -19.42 7.63 35.76
CA LEU A 52 -20.86 7.51 35.44
C LEU A 52 -21.64 6.69 36.48
N SER A 53 -20.96 5.84 37.26
CA SER A 53 -21.61 4.88 38.16
C SER A 53 -20.90 4.77 39.49
N MET A 54 -21.63 5.02 40.57
CA MET A 54 -21.17 4.72 41.94
C MET A 54 -21.32 3.24 42.33
N ASP A 55 -21.87 2.39 41.44
CA ASP A 55 -21.99 0.95 41.64
C ASP A 55 -20.75 0.22 41.07
N GLU A 56 -19.71 0.11 41.91
CA GLU A 56 -18.47 -0.61 41.59
C GLU A 56 -18.72 -2.06 41.18
N GLY A 57 -19.69 -2.73 41.81
CA GLY A 57 -20.05 -4.11 41.50
C GLY A 57 -20.59 -4.26 40.07
N ARG A 58 -21.29 -3.26 39.55
CA ARG A 58 -21.75 -3.25 38.15
C ARG A 58 -20.61 -3.03 37.17
N LEU A 59 -19.69 -2.13 37.47
CA LEU A 59 -18.49 -1.90 36.66
C LEU A 59 -17.60 -3.15 36.62
N ALA A 60 -17.39 -3.81 37.76
CA ALA A 60 -16.66 -5.07 37.84
C ALA A 60 -17.27 -6.16 36.95
N ARG A 61 -18.61 -6.31 36.93
CA ARG A 61 -19.28 -7.25 36.00
C ARG A 61 -19.09 -6.87 34.54
N GLY A 62 -19.12 -5.58 34.21
CA GLY A 62 -18.85 -5.09 32.87
C GLY A 62 -17.42 -5.40 32.42
N ARG A 63 -16.45 -5.21 33.32
CA ARG A 63 -15.05 -5.58 33.13
C ARG A 63 -14.89 -7.08 32.85
N THR A 64 -15.51 -7.95 33.66
CA THR A 64 -15.52 -9.40 33.41
C THR A 64 -16.10 -9.75 32.04
N TYR A 65 -17.12 -9.03 31.57
CA TYR A 65 -17.70 -9.25 30.26
C TYR A 65 -16.76 -8.85 29.11
N ALA A 66 -16.03 -7.74 29.28
CA ALA A 66 -15.00 -7.31 28.35
C ALA A 66 -13.86 -8.34 28.29
N ASP A 67 -13.34 -8.76 29.45
CA ASP A 67 -12.25 -9.73 29.57
C ASP A 67 -12.64 -11.13 29.06
N GLY A 68 -13.91 -11.53 29.22
CA GLY A 68 -14.44 -12.79 28.73
C GLY A 68 -14.71 -12.85 27.22
N GLY A 69 -14.42 -11.78 26.46
CA GLY A 69 -14.64 -11.76 25.01
C GLY A 69 -16.12 -11.74 24.60
N HIS A 70 -17.00 -11.22 25.46
CA HIS A 70 -18.44 -11.18 25.18
C HIS A 70 -18.86 -10.05 24.23
N VAL A 71 -17.98 -9.09 23.97
CA VAL A 71 -18.19 -7.96 23.05
C VAL A 71 -17.78 -8.41 21.64
N ALA A 72 -18.74 -8.39 20.71
CA ALA A 72 -18.49 -8.69 19.31
C ALA A 72 -17.71 -7.54 18.61
N ALA A 73 -17.65 -7.58 17.27
CA ALA A 73 -17.03 -6.52 16.50
C ALA A 73 -17.59 -5.13 16.87
N ILE A 74 -16.69 -4.17 17.07
CA ILE A 74 -17.00 -2.80 17.51
C ILE A 74 -16.99 -1.89 16.28
N THR A 75 -18.06 -1.11 16.09
CA THR A 75 -18.12 -0.09 15.03
C THR A 75 -18.08 1.29 15.65
N VAL A 76 -17.14 2.12 15.20
CA VAL A 76 -16.95 3.50 15.61
C VAL A 76 -17.32 4.40 14.43
N THR A 77 -18.10 5.44 14.72
CA THR A 77 -18.49 6.53 13.82
C THR A 77 -18.46 7.86 14.58
N PRO A 78 -18.54 9.02 13.92
CA PRO A 78 -18.72 10.30 14.59
C PRO A 78 -19.76 10.25 15.71
N GLY A 79 -19.31 10.60 16.92
CA GLY A 79 -20.09 10.68 18.14
C GLY A 79 -20.58 9.36 18.72
N ARG A 80 -20.11 8.20 18.23
CA ARG A 80 -20.78 6.94 18.52
C ARG A 80 -19.94 5.68 18.40
N VAL A 81 -20.08 4.80 19.37
CA VAL A 81 -19.49 3.44 19.40
C VAL A 81 -20.58 2.42 19.62
N ILE A 82 -20.60 1.35 18.81
CA ILE A 82 -21.58 0.28 18.90
C ILE A 82 -20.94 -1.09 18.86
N ALA A 83 -21.48 -1.99 19.68
CA ALA A 83 -21.26 -3.42 19.52
C ALA A 83 -22.48 -4.24 19.94
N TYR A 84 -22.51 -5.50 19.49
CA TYR A 84 -23.37 -6.51 20.08
C TYR A 84 -22.62 -7.20 21.23
N VAL A 85 -23.29 -7.32 22.38
CA VAL A 85 -22.71 -7.92 23.59
C VAL A 85 -23.51 -9.15 23.98
N HIS A 86 -22.83 -10.29 24.07
CA HIS A 86 -23.42 -11.54 24.50
C HIS A 86 -23.70 -11.49 26.01
N GLY A 87 -24.88 -11.98 26.40
CA GLY A 87 -25.29 -12.05 27.80
C GLY A 87 -26.07 -13.32 28.07
N SER A 88 -27.02 -13.26 29.01
CA SER A 88 -27.80 -14.44 29.40
C SER A 88 -28.84 -14.89 28.36
N ARG A 89 -29.23 -14.01 27.42
CA ARG A 89 -30.18 -14.36 26.36
C ARG A 89 -29.45 -14.86 25.10
N PRO A 90 -30.05 -15.78 24.32
CA PRO A 90 -29.47 -16.24 23.05
C PRO A 90 -29.22 -15.11 22.04
N ARG A 91 -30.10 -14.09 22.02
CA ARG A 91 -29.93 -12.90 21.16
C ARG A 91 -29.04 -11.88 21.89
N PRO A 92 -27.90 -11.46 21.29
CA PRO A 92 -27.02 -10.44 21.88
C PRO A 92 -27.72 -9.09 22.06
N TYR A 93 -27.31 -8.34 23.08
CA TYR A 93 -27.80 -6.99 23.33
C TYR A 93 -27.04 -5.98 22.47
N ARG A 94 -27.74 -4.99 21.93
CA ARG A 94 -27.11 -3.88 21.21
C ARG A 94 -26.71 -2.83 22.24
N ALA A 95 -25.41 -2.70 22.48
CA ALA A 95 -24.83 -1.68 23.34
C ALA A 95 -24.31 -0.52 22.46
N GLU A 96 -24.58 0.69 22.91
CA GLU A 96 -24.23 1.93 22.25
C GLU A 96 -23.65 2.88 23.29
N LEU A 97 -22.60 3.59 22.92
CA LEU A 97 -22.04 4.68 23.70
C LEU A 97 -21.94 5.89 22.79
N ARG A 98 -22.46 7.03 23.26
CA ARG A 98 -22.39 8.29 22.54
C ARG A 98 -21.42 9.24 23.23
N LEU A 99 -20.74 10.03 22.41
CA LEU A 99 -19.86 11.12 22.82
C LEU A 99 -20.16 12.33 21.95
N ARG A 100 -20.16 13.52 22.52
CA ARG A 100 -20.38 14.76 21.75
C ARG A 100 -19.25 14.97 20.73
N THR A 101 -19.62 15.17 19.46
CA THR A 101 -18.71 15.62 18.41
C THR A 101 -18.37 17.09 18.58
N PHE A 102 -17.19 17.46 18.09
CA PHE A 102 -16.79 18.86 17.96
C PHE A 102 -17.54 19.55 16.82
N SER A 103 -17.78 20.84 16.99
CA SER A 103 -18.28 21.68 15.89
C SER A 103 -17.17 21.92 14.85
N ALA A 104 -17.53 22.46 13.69
CA ALA A 104 -16.53 22.81 12.67
C ALA A 104 -15.50 23.82 13.21
N SER A 105 -15.95 24.82 13.96
CA SER A 105 -15.08 25.83 14.59
C SER A 105 -14.17 25.25 15.68
N ASP A 106 -14.67 24.28 16.45
CA ASP A 106 -13.86 23.57 17.44
C ASP A 106 -12.75 22.78 16.76
N TRP A 107 -13.07 22.10 15.65
CA TRP A 107 -12.09 21.40 14.83
C TRP A 107 -11.06 22.35 14.23
N ASP A 108 -11.48 23.48 13.68
CA ASP A 108 -10.54 24.47 13.13
C ASP A 108 -9.58 24.98 14.22
N THR A 109 -10.12 25.31 15.39
CA THR A 109 -9.33 25.79 16.54
C THR A 109 -8.32 24.73 17.00
N PHE A 110 -8.75 23.48 17.13
CA PHE A 110 -7.90 22.36 17.52
C PHE A 110 -6.78 22.12 16.50
N LEU A 111 -7.12 22.08 15.20
CA LEU A 111 -6.17 21.80 14.13
C LEU A 111 -5.11 22.90 13.99
N ASP A 112 -5.48 24.17 14.14
CA ASP A 112 -4.52 25.29 14.16
C ASP A 112 -3.52 25.16 15.33
N ALA A 113 -4.03 24.85 16.53
CA ALA A 113 -3.21 24.70 17.72
C ALA A 113 -2.22 23.52 17.62
N VAL A 114 -2.68 22.40 17.05
CA VAL A 114 -1.84 21.22 16.79
C VAL A 114 -0.81 21.53 15.69
N ALA A 115 -1.22 22.17 14.60
CA ALA A 115 -0.35 22.46 13.46
C ALA A 115 0.78 23.45 13.78
N ALA A 116 0.56 24.37 14.72
CA ALA A 116 1.56 25.31 15.22
C ALA A 116 2.73 24.62 15.96
N ARG A 117 2.63 23.33 16.28
CA ARG A 117 3.64 22.57 17.03
C ARG A 117 3.98 21.28 16.29
N PRO A 118 5.01 21.25 15.43
CA PRO A 118 5.32 20.11 14.56
C PRO A 118 5.42 18.76 15.28
N GLY A 119 5.91 18.74 16.53
CA GLY A 119 6.01 17.53 17.33
C GLY A 119 4.67 16.84 17.63
N HIS A 120 3.55 17.55 17.62
CA HIS A 120 2.22 16.95 17.83
C HIS A 120 1.77 16.14 16.62
N LEU A 121 2.03 16.63 15.40
CA LEU A 121 1.73 15.88 14.18
C LEU A 121 2.58 14.61 14.11
N SER A 122 3.88 14.69 14.41
CA SER A 122 4.75 13.52 14.47
C SER A 122 4.24 12.48 15.48
N ALA A 123 3.84 12.91 16.68
CA ALA A 123 3.29 11.99 17.69
C ALA A 123 1.99 11.32 17.23
N LEU A 124 1.08 12.06 16.59
CA LEU A 124 -0.14 11.47 16.03
C LEU A 124 0.17 10.44 14.92
N LEU A 125 1.13 10.72 14.04
CA LEU A 125 1.58 9.76 13.01
C LEU A 125 2.12 8.46 13.63
N ASP A 126 2.79 8.56 14.77
CA ASP A 126 3.29 7.42 15.56
C ASP A 126 2.19 6.72 16.40
N LYS A 127 0.92 7.15 16.26
CA LYS A 127 -0.23 6.67 17.04
C LYS A 127 -0.09 6.93 18.54
N ASP A 128 0.57 8.02 18.90
CA ASP A 128 0.73 8.49 20.26
C ASP A 128 -0.14 9.73 20.53
N MET A 129 -0.51 9.93 21.79
CA MET A 129 -1.27 11.08 22.26
C MET A 129 -0.50 11.69 23.45
N PRO A 130 0.50 12.54 23.20
CA PRO A 130 1.29 13.12 24.27
C PRO A 130 0.45 14.09 25.10
N HIS A 131 0.74 14.19 26.40
CA HIS A 131 0.06 15.16 27.29
C HIS A 131 0.08 16.58 26.72
N SER A 132 1.20 17.00 26.12
CA SER A 132 1.35 18.33 25.52
C SER A 132 0.34 18.63 24.41
N LEU A 133 -0.12 17.61 23.66
CA LEU A 133 -1.15 17.77 22.63
C LEU A 133 -2.51 18.05 23.29
N VAL A 134 -2.85 17.31 24.34
CA VAL A 134 -4.10 17.53 25.08
C VAL A 134 -4.09 18.85 25.85
N ASP A 135 -2.95 19.24 26.41
CA ASP A 135 -2.77 20.54 27.06
C ASP A 135 -2.97 21.68 26.06
N THR A 136 -2.39 21.55 24.86
CA THR A 136 -2.56 22.53 23.76
C THR A 136 -4.01 22.62 23.31
N ALA A 137 -4.73 21.50 23.22
CA ALA A 137 -6.17 21.53 22.98
C ALA A 137 -6.90 22.28 24.12
N GLY A 138 -6.55 21.98 25.37
CA GLY A 138 -7.12 22.62 26.57
C GLY A 138 -6.90 24.13 26.64
N GLU A 139 -5.72 24.62 26.26
CA GLU A 139 -5.39 26.05 26.17
C GLU A 139 -6.31 26.81 25.21
N THR A 140 -6.83 26.12 24.19
CA THR A 140 -7.80 26.67 23.23
C THR A 140 -9.26 26.42 23.61
N GLY A 141 -9.52 25.87 24.80
CA GLY A 141 -10.86 25.53 25.28
C GLY A 141 -11.41 24.21 24.72
N ILE A 142 -10.62 23.47 23.94
CA ILE A 142 -11.02 22.19 23.36
C ILE A 142 -10.66 21.05 24.30
N ARG A 143 -11.69 20.43 24.89
CA ARG A 143 -11.50 19.24 25.71
C ARG A 143 -11.49 17.98 24.85
N LEU A 144 -10.30 17.46 24.54
CA LEU A 144 -10.16 16.27 23.69
C LEU A 144 -10.72 15.00 24.34
N LEU A 145 -10.25 14.67 25.54
CA LEU A 145 -10.69 13.49 26.30
C LEU A 145 -12.06 13.71 26.95
N PRO A 146 -12.90 12.68 27.09
CA PRO A 146 -14.16 12.82 27.81
C PRO A 146 -13.90 13.08 29.30
N ALA A 147 -14.79 13.82 29.93
CA ALA A 147 -14.87 13.95 31.38
C ALA A 147 -16.13 13.29 31.94
N ALA A 148 -16.32 13.43 33.24
CA ALA A 148 -17.52 12.94 33.92
C ALA A 148 -18.80 13.50 33.29
N GLY A 149 -19.69 12.59 32.87
CA GLY A 149 -20.97 12.93 32.23
C GLY A 149 -20.93 13.17 30.71
N ASP A 150 -19.75 13.12 30.06
CA ASP A 150 -19.66 13.29 28.61
C ASP A 150 -20.08 12.04 27.81
N LEU A 151 -20.06 10.88 28.47
CA LEU A 151 -20.41 9.58 27.90
C LEU A 151 -21.89 9.27 28.14
N ASP A 152 -22.65 9.07 27.06
CA ASP A 152 -24.08 8.76 27.09
C ASP A 152 -24.32 7.29 26.69
N PRO A 153 -24.50 6.37 27.68
CA PRO A 153 -24.72 4.95 27.44
C PRO A 153 -26.17 4.61 27.04
N ASP A 154 -26.33 3.77 26.02
CA ASP A 154 -27.62 3.21 25.59
C ASP A 154 -27.53 1.70 25.36
N CYS A 155 -28.54 0.93 25.78
CA CYS A 155 -28.52 -0.52 25.64
C CYS A 155 -29.91 -1.13 25.49
N SER A 156 -30.03 -2.11 24.61
CA SER A 156 -31.28 -2.87 24.42
C SER A 156 -31.57 -3.88 25.54
N CYS A 157 -30.83 -3.86 26.65
CA CYS A 157 -31.02 -4.80 27.76
C CYS A 157 -32.06 -4.27 28.77
N PRO A 158 -32.74 -5.15 29.52
CA PRO A 158 -33.76 -4.73 30.49
C PRO A 158 -33.17 -4.16 31.80
N ASP A 159 -31.84 -4.10 31.95
CA ASP A 159 -31.18 -3.51 33.12
C ASP A 159 -31.32 -1.98 33.08
N ARG A 160 -31.91 -1.40 34.13
CA ARG A 160 -32.09 0.05 34.30
C ARG A 160 -30.86 0.74 34.88
N GLY A 161 -29.76 0.02 35.06
CA GLY A 161 -28.48 0.55 35.48
C GLY A 161 -27.84 1.49 34.47
N TRP A 162 -27.15 2.52 34.99
CA TRP A 162 -26.49 3.55 34.19
C TRP A 162 -24.99 3.63 34.53
N PRO A 163 -24.08 3.17 33.64
CA PRO A 163 -24.34 2.28 32.50
C PRO A 163 -24.66 0.85 32.96
N CYS A 164 -25.36 0.07 32.14
CA CYS A 164 -25.51 -1.37 32.39
C CYS A 164 -24.19 -2.11 32.15
N LYS A 165 -24.07 -3.36 32.62
CA LYS A 165 -22.84 -4.17 32.44
C LYS A 165 -22.41 -4.33 30.96
N HIS A 166 -23.36 -4.33 30.02
CA HIS A 166 -23.04 -4.50 28.59
C HIS A 166 -22.40 -3.24 28.00
N VAL A 167 -22.88 -2.05 28.38
CA VAL A 167 -22.27 -0.79 27.93
C VAL A 167 -20.95 -0.55 28.65
N ALA A 168 -20.86 -0.88 29.94
CA ALA A 168 -19.58 -0.90 30.64
C ALA A 168 -18.55 -1.80 29.94
N ALA A 169 -18.95 -3.01 29.52
CA ALA A 169 -18.08 -3.91 28.75
C ALA A 169 -17.64 -3.30 27.41
N LEU A 170 -18.55 -2.63 26.69
CA LEU A 170 -18.21 -1.90 25.46
C LEU A 170 -17.23 -0.75 25.72
N CYS A 171 -17.42 0.02 26.80
CA CYS A 171 -16.55 1.14 27.16
C CYS A 171 -15.14 0.65 27.50
N PHE A 172 -15.03 -0.43 28.29
CA PHE A 172 -13.75 -1.06 28.59
C PHE A 172 -13.03 -1.53 27.32
N GLN A 173 -13.71 -2.25 26.42
CA GLN A 173 -13.07 -2.65 25.15
C GLN A 173 -12.71 -1.46 24.26
N THR A 174 -13.48 -0.38 24.30
CA THR A 174 -13.13 0.86 23.59
C THR A 174 -11.83 1.46 24.13
N ALA A 175 -11.55 1.35 25.44
CA ALA A 175 -10.28 1.79 26.02
C ALA A 175 -9.07 1.07 25.39
N ARG A 176 -9.21 -0.24 25.08
CA ARG A 176 -8.15 -1.00 24.40
C ARG A 176 -8.00 -0.64 22.93
N LEU A 177 -9.10 -0.26 22.26
CA LEU A 177 -9.03 0.30 20.92
C LEU A 177 -8.25 1.62 20.95
N LEU A 178 -8.52 2.47 21.95
CA LEU A 178 -7.82 3.72 22.16
C LEU A 178 -6.34 3.53 22.46
N ASP A 179 -5.96 2.57 23.31
CA ASP A 179 -4.55 2.22 23.58
C ASP A 179 -3.77 1.89 22.30
N SER A 180 -4.44 1.25 21.34
CA SER A 180 -3.83 0.83 20.09
C SER A 180 -3.80 1.93 19.05
N ASP A 181 -4.81 2.82 19.06
CA ASP A 181 -4.98 3.86 18.06
C ASP A 181 -5.79 5.07 18.60
N PRO A 182 -5.14 6.21 18.90
CA PRO A 182 -5.83 7.40 19.40
C PRO A 182 -6.79 8.04 18.38
N PHE A 183 -6.70 7.69 17.08
CA PHE A 183 -7.64 8.18 16.08
C PHE A 183 -9.06 7.66 16.28
N VAL A 184 -9.24 6.61 17.09
CA VAL A 184 -10.57 6.19 17.55
C VAL A 184 -11.26 7.33 18.30
N LEU A 185 -10.53 8.09 19.14
CA LEU A 185 -11.07 9.25 19.84
C LEU A 185 -11.39 10.40 18.87
N LEU A 186 -10.49 10.69 17.94
CA LEU A 186 -10.66 11.75 16.95
C LEU A 186 -11.86 11.48 16.04
N LEU A 187 -12.05 10.21 15.66
CA LEU A 187 -13.23 9.75 14.93
C LEU A 187 -14.50 9.94 15.75
N MET A 188 -14.50 9.56 17.04
CA MET A 188 -15.63 9.83 17.93
C MET A 188 -15.91 11.33 18.08
N ARG A 189 -14.88 12.19 18.02
CA ARG A 189 -15.03 13.65 18.01
C ARG A 189 -15.45 14.22 16.66
N GLY A 190 -15.46 13.41 15.60
CA GLY A 190 -16.13 13.70 14.33
C GLY A 190 -15.23 13.82 13.10
N ARG A 191 -13.92 13.50 13.17
CA ARG A 191 -13.03 13.53 12.01
C ARG A 191 -12.37 12.19 11.75
N GLY A 192 -12.37 11.79 10.48
CA GLY A 192 -11.65 10.61 10.00
C GLY A 192 -10.13 10.81 10.09
N GLU A 193 -9.40 9.70 10.07
CA GLU A 193 -7.94 9.73 10.21
C GLU A 193 -7.25 10.38 9.01
N ARG A 194 -7.65 10.01 7.79
CA ARG A 194 -7.05 10.55 6.57
C ARG A 194 -7.37 12.03 6.42
N GLU A 195 -8.64 12.40 6.60
CA GLU A 195 -9.06 13.79 6.53
C GLU A 195 -8.28 14.67 7.52
N LEU A 196 -8.10 14.18 8.75
CA LEU A 196 -7.40 14.92 9.79
C LEU A 196 -5.90 15.07 9.49
N LEU A 197 -5.24 14.00 9.04
CA LEU A 197 -3.81 14.04 8.72
C LEU A 197 -3.51 14.92 7.50
N ASP A 198 -4.34 14.87 6.46
CA ASP A 198 -4.19 15.71 5.27
C ASP A 198 -4.30 17.20 5.62
N GLU A 199 -5.29 17.57 6.44
CA GLU A 199 -5.52 18.95 6.86
C GLU A 199 -4.42 19.46 7.81
N LEU A 200 -3.96 18.63 8.77
CA LEU A 200 -2.82 18.97 9.61
C LEU A 200 -1.54 19.15 8.80
N GLY A 201 -1.30 18.29 7.81
CA GLY A 201 -0.16 18.40 6.90
C GLY A 201 -0.15 19.73 6.16
N ARG A 202 -1.31 20.15 5.62
CA ARG A 202 -1.47 21.45 4.95
C ARG A 202 -1.18 22.62 5.88
N ARG A 203 -1.80 22.66 7.07
CA ARG A 203 -1.62 23.75 8.03
C ARG A 203 -0.19 23.82 8.57
N ASN A 204 0.43 22.68 8.84
CA ASN A 204 1.82 22.62 9.30
C ASN A 204 2.81 23.13 8.23
N ALA A 205 2.57 22.82 6.95
CA ALA A 205 3.35 23.36 5.84
C ALA A 205 3.21 24.89 5.73
N GLU A 206 2.00 25.43 5.91
CA GLU A 206 1.75 26.86 5.94
C GLU A 206 2.46 27.56 7.12
N HIS A 207 2.41 26.96 8.32
CA HIS A 207 3.16 27.45 9.47
C HIS A 207 4.67 27.43 9.22
N SER A 208 5.21 26.33 8.69
CA SER A 208 6.63 26.21 8.35
C SER A 208 7.07 27.25 7.31
N ALA A 209 6.20 27.59 6.35
CA ALA A 209 6.45 28.63 5.37
C ALA A 209 6.47 30.04 5.98
N ARG A 210 5.60 30.31 6.97
CA ARG A 210 5.54 31.60 7.70
C ARG A 210 6.67 31.76 8.71
N GLU A 211 7.07 30.68 9.37
CA GLU A 211 8.12 30.67 10.39
C GLU A 211 9.53 30.71 9.82
N ARG A 212 9.72 30.45 8.51
CA ARG A 212 10.98 30.76 7.84
C ARG A 212 11.26 32.25 8.02
N PRO A 213 12.24 32.63 8.87
CA PRO A 213 12.66 34.01 8.94
C PRO A 213 13.13 34.36 7.53
N ALA A 214 12.82 35.59 7.07
CA ALA A 214 13.60 36.15 5.98
C ALA A 214 15.06 35.99 6.39
N THR A 215 15.78 35.11 5.68
CA THR A 215 17.21 34.94 5.91
C THR A 215 17.78 36.34 5.88
N PRO A 216 18.48 36.82 6.93
CA PRO A 216 19.07 38.15 6.89
C PRO A 216 19.82 38.23 5.57
N ALA A 217 19.48 39.24 4.76
CA ALA A 217 20.05 39.38 3.43
C ALA A 217 21.56 39.48 3.61
N MET A 218 22.23 38.35 3.47
CA MET A 218 23.68 38.31 3.32
C MET A 218 23.94 39.24 2.15
N PRO A 219 24.87 40.21 2.25
CA PRO A 219 25.21 41.03 1.10
C PRO A 219 25.49 40.11 -0.08
N SER A 220 24.57 40.12 -1.03
CA SER A 220 24.54 39.22 -2.17
C SER A 220 24.88 40.05 -3.40
N LEU A 221 25.78 39.50 -4.20
CA LEU A 221 26.07 40.02 -5.53
C LEU A 221 25.25 39.18 -6.51
N PRO A 222 24.62 39.80 -7.51
CA PRO A 222 24.07 39.10 -8.66
C PRO A 222 25.07 38.07 -9.22
N ALA A 223 24.60 36.86 -9.55
CA ALA A 223 25.47 35.76 -9.93
C ALA A 223 26.31 36.06 -11.18
N ASP A 224 25.76 36.83 -12.12
CA ASP A 224 26.45 37.36 -13.28
C ASP A 224 27.58 38.31 -12.88
N GLU A 225 27.36 39.20 -11.91
CA GLU A 225 28.38 40.12 -11.39
C GLU A 225 29.50 39.37 -10.62
N ALA A 226 29.14 38.34 -9.85
CA ALA A 226 30.09 37.45 -9.17
C ALA A 226 30.94 36.61 -10.16
N LEU A 227 30.41 36.34 -11.35
CA LEU A 227 31.07 35.55 -12.40
C LEU A 227 31.72 36.41 -13.49
N ALA A 228 31.41 37.70 -13.59
CA ALA A 228 31.86 38.60 -14.66
C ALA A 228 33.39 38.71 -14.77
N GLY A 229 34.12 38.52 -13.67
CA GLY A 229 35.58 38.52 -13.62
C GLY A 229 36.23 37.13 -13.64
N ARG A 230 35.46 36.04 -13.66
CA ARG A 230 36.01 34.68 -13.67
C ARG A 230 36.28 34.24 -15.11
N PHE A 231 37.56 34.23 -15.48
CA PHE A 231 38.01 33.39 -16.57
C PHE A 231 37.91 31.93 -16.11
N LEU A 232 36.78 31.28 -16.43
CA LEU A 232 36.68 29.84 -16.26
C LEU A 232 37.63 29.18 -17.25
N PRO A 233 38.45 28.19 -16.81
CA PRO A 233 39.20 27.39 -17.76
C PRO A 233 38.21 26.75 -18.75
N PRO A 234 38.65 26.45 -19.99
CA PRO A 234 37.83 25.66 -20.91
C PRO A 234 37.37 24.39 -20.19
N LEU A 235 36.12 23.99 -20.45
CA LEU A 235 35.60 22.75 -19.88
C LEU A 235 36.58 21.61 -20.20
N PRO A 236 36.88 20.73 -19.22
CA PRO A 236 37.68 19.56 -19.51
C PRO A 236 37.00 18.77 -20.63
N ALA A 237 37.81 18.07 -21.44
CA ALA A 237 37.27 17.17 -22.45
C ALA A 237 36.28 16.19 -21.78
N PRO A 238 35.16 15.85 -22.44
CA PRO A 238 34.23 14.85 -21.91
C PRO A 238 34.97 13.57 -21.54
N LEU A 239 34.55 12.96 -20.43
CA LEU A 239 35.09 11.67 -20.04
C LEU A 239 34.80 10.63 -21.14
N PRO A 240 35.73 9.70 -21.40
CA PRO A 240 35.48 8.63 -22.36
C PRO A 240 34.29 7.80 -21.90
N VAL A 241 33.48 7.35 -22.86
CA VAL A 241 32.33 6.48 -22.58
C VAL A 241 32.84 5.13 -22.07
N PRO A 242 32.38 4.65 -20.89
CA PRO A 242 32.77 3.34 -20.39
C PRO A 242 32.37 2.21 -21.36
N PRO A 243 33.16 1.13 -21.48
CA PRO A 243 32.82 0.02 -22.37
C PRO A 243 31.61 -0.80 -21.90
N TYR A 244 31.25 -0.71 -20.62
CA TYR A 244 30.14 -1.44 -20.00
C TYR A 244 29.38 -0.54 -19.01
N PRO A 245 28.11 -0.84 -18.70
CA PRO A 245 27.39 -0.20 -17.61
C PRO A 245 28.14 -0.26 -16.29
N GLY A 246 28.01 0.79 -15.47
CA GLY A 246 28.56 0.81 -14.13
C GLY A 246 27.90 -0.25 -13.23
N GLN A 247 28.67 -0.81 -12.28
CA GLN A 247 28.13 -1.70 -11.26
C GLN A 247 27.82 -0.88 -9.99
N PRO A 248 26.61 -1.01 -9.42
CA PRO A 248 26.29 -0.35 -8.18
C PRO A 248 27.10 -0.94 -7.00
N PRO A 249 27.30 -0.16 -5.93
CA PRO A 249 27.90 -0.69 -4.71
C PRO A 249 26.94 -1.68 -4.03
N SER A 250 27.49 -2.66 -3.31
CA SER A 250 26.69 -3.55 -2.47
C SER A 250 26.07 -2.77 -1.32
N TYR A 251 24.75 -2.86 -1.15
CA TYR A 251 24.03 -2.18 -0.07
C TYR A 251 23.95 -3.06 1.18
N PRO A 252 24.21 -2.52 2.39
CA PRO A 252 24.08 -3.28 3.64
C PRO A 252 22.60 -3.53 3.99
N ASP A 253 22.33 -4.63 4.68
CA ASP A 253 21.02 -4.88 5.29
C ASP A 253 20.87 -4.05 6.57
N LEU A 254 19.79 -3.26 6.65
CA LEU A 254 19.54 -2.32 7.75
C LEU A 254 18.11 -2.53 8.30
N PRO A 255 17.91 -2.59 9.64
CA PRO A 255 16.58 -2.74 10.22
C PRO A 255 15.61 -1.64 9.78
N GLY A 256 14.47 -2.03 9.20
CA GLY A 256 13.44 -1.11 8.71
C GLY A 256 13.70 -0.52 7.32
N ALA A 257 14.85 -0.83 6.69
CA ALA A 257 15.11 -0.42 5.31
C ALA A 257 14.50 -1.39 4.29
N HIS A 258 14.40 -0.93 3.04
CA HIS A 258 13.98 -1.77 1.92
C HIS A 258 15.03 -2.85 1.60
N ASP A 259 14.59 -3.97 1.03
CA ASP A 259 15.43 -5.10 0.63
C ASP A 259 16.65 -4.65 -0.22
N PRO A 260 17.89 -4.82 0.28
CA PRO A 260 19.10 -4.37 -0.41
C PRO A 260 19.28 -4.93 -1.82
N LEU A 261 18.82 -6.17 -2.05
CA LEU A 261 18.87 -6.81 -3.37
C LEU A 261 17.93 -6.14 -4.38
N SER A 262 16.80 -5.62 -3.91
CA SER A 262 15.88 -4.87 -4.76
C SER A 262 16.45 -3.48 -5.11
N LEU A 263 17.18 -2.85 -4.19
CA LEU A 263 17.88 -1.59 -4.46
C LEU A 263 19.06 -1.76 -5.43
N ASP A 264 19.90 -2.78 -5.21
CA ASP A 264 20.99 -3.17 -6.12
C ASP A 264 20.48 -3.38 -7.56
N HIS A 265 19.32 -4.01 -7.67
CA HIS A 265 18.69 -4.26 -8.95
C HIS A 265 18.26 -2.96 -9.67
N LEU A 266 17.56 -2.06 -8.97
CA LEU A 266 17.15 -0.77 -9.53
C LEU A 266 18.37 0.08 -9.92
N ALA A 267 19.43 0.04 -9.12
CA ALA A 267 20.66 0.76 -9.41
C ALA A 267 21.39 0.18 -10.63
N SER A 268 21.42 -1.15 -10.77
CA SER A 268 21.95 -1.83 -11.96
C SER A 268 21.16 -1.49 -13.22
N ASP A 269 19.82 -1.45 -13.13
CA ASP A 269 18.95 -1.06 -14.24
C ASP A 269 19.19 0.40 -14.67
N ALA A 270 19.29 1.31 -13.70
CA ALA A 270 19.60 2.71 -13.95
C ALA A 270 20.98 2.90 -14.61
N ALA A 271 21.99 2.14 -14.18
CA ALA A 271 23.32 2.19 -14.79
C ALA A 271 23.31 1.68 -16.23
N ALA A 272 22.56 0.60 -16.52
CA ALA A 272 22.37 0.09 -17.87
C ALA A 272 21.66 1.09 -18.78
N ARG A 273 20.60 1.74 -18.29
CA ARG A 273 19.88 2.80 -19.03
C ARG A 273 20.76 4.00 -19.31
N ALA A 274 21.52 4.48 -18.32
CA ALA A 274 22.43 5.60 -18.49
C ALA A 274 23.53 5.30 -19.53
N HIS A 275 24.05 4.07 -19.53
CA HIS A 275 25.03 3.63 -20.53
C HIS A 275 24.43 3.55 -21.94
N ALA A 276 23.20 3.02 -22.08
CA ALA A 276 22.49 3.02 -23.36
C ALA A 276 22.29 4.46 -23.88
N LEU A 277 21.77 5.36 -23.05
CA LEU A 277 21.62 6.78 -23.38
C LEU A 277 22.93 7.44 -23.83
N LEU A 278 24.04 7.16 -23.15
CA LEU A 278 25.36 7.71 -23.50
C LEU A 278 25.91 7.15 -24.82
N THR A 279 25.58 5.91 -25.18
CA THR A 279 26.16 5.22 -26.34
C THR A 279 25.31 5.35 -27.60
N THR A 280 23.98 5.35 -27.48
CA THR A 280 23.06 5.41 -28.61
C THR A 280 22.37 6.76 -28.76
N GLY A 281 22.29 7.55 -27.68
CA GLY A 281 21.47 8.76 -27.63
C GLY A 281 19.98 8.49 -27.37
N ASP A 282 19.59 7.22 -27.26
CA ASP A 282 18.21 6.78 -27.11
C ASP A 282 17.97 6.21 -25.71
N ASP A 283 16.79 6.53 -25.16
CA ASP A 283 16.35 5.97 -23.89
C ASP A 283 15.61 4.64 -24.11
N PRO A 284 16.16 3.49 -23.65
CA PRO A 284 15.56 2.19 -23.90
C PRO A 284 14.20 1.98 -23.23
N ILE A 285 13.81 2.85 -22.28
CA ILE A 285 12.49 2.77 -21.63
C ILE A 285 11.54 3.88 -22.05
N ALA A 286 11.99 4.86 -22.84
CA ALA A 286 11.12 5.93 -23.29
C ALA A 286 10.00 5.36 -24.15
N GLY A 287 8.75 5.72 -23.81
CA GLY A 287 7.55 5.25 -24.51
C GLY A 287 7.02 3.90 -24.04
N LEU A 288 7.68 3.22 -23.09
CA LEU A 288 7.08 2.04 -22.46
C LEU A 288 5.92 2.46 -21.54
N SER A 289 4.81 1.73 -21.65
CA SER A 289 3.73 1.82 -20.67
C SER A 289 4.16 1.25 -19.32
N THR A 290 3.44 1.60 -18.24
CA THR A 290 3.67 1.06 -16.89
C THR A 290 3.67 -0.47 -16.88
N TRP A 291 2.82 -1.10 -17.68
CA TRP A 291 2.77 -2.55 -17.80
C TRP A 291 4.03 -3.11 -18.48
N GLN A 292 4.44 -2.54 -19.61
CA GLN A 292 5.64 -2.97 -20.32
C GLN A 292 6.89 -2.82 -19.45
N ASP A 293 6.99 -1.72 -18.70
CA ASP A 293 8.10 -1.49 -17.78
C ASP A 293 8.10 -2.49 -16.60
N ALA A 294 6.93 -2.81 -16.04
CA ALA A 294 6.80 -3.86 -15.02
C ALA A 294 7.26 -5.24 -15.53
N VAL A 295 6.87 -5.60 -16.75
CA VAL A 295 7.31 -6.85 -17.41
C VAL A 295 8.82 -6.85 -17.63
N ARG A 296 9.39 -5.74 -18.12
CA ARG A 296 10.83 -5.56 -18.33
C ARG A 296 11.62 -5.75 -17.02
N ILE A 297 11.19 -5.09 -15.94
CA ILE A 297 11.79 -5.23 -14.61
C ILE A 297 11.71 -6.68 -14.14
N ALA A 298 10.54 -7.32 -14.24
CA ALA A 298 10.40 -8.72 -13.84
C ALA A 298 11.28 -9.68 -14.68
N ALA A 299 11.41 -9.41 -15.99
CA ALA A 299 12.16 -10.25 -16.92
C ALA A 299 13.68 -10.22 -16.68
N SER A 300 14.20 -9.08 -16.21
CA SER A 300 15.62 -8.88 -15.93
C SER A 300 16.19 -9.74 -14.79
N ARG A 301 15.34 -10.40 -13.98
CA ARG A 301 15.78 -11.32 -12.90
C ARG A 301 15.99 -12.75 -13.40
N PRO A 302 17.23 -13.30 -13.40
CA PRO A 302 17.49 -14.67 -13.91
C PRO A 302 16.67 -15.77 -13.22
N THR A 303 16.34 -15.59 -11.94
CA THR A 303 15.60 -16.54 -11.08
C THR A 303 14.12 -16.18 -10.89
N ALA A 304 13.57 -15.34 -11.77
CA ALA A 304 12.19 -14.86 -11.70
C ALA A 304 11.17 -15.99 -11.39
N GLY A 305 10.44 -15.85 -10.29
CA GLY A 305 9.44 -16.82 -9.80
C GLY A 305 9.97 -17.98 -8.93
N LEU A 306 11.29 -18.20 -8.83
CA LEU A 306 11.86 -19.38 -8.16
C LEU A 306 12.23 -19.15 -6.69
N THR A 307 12.55 -17.92 -6.30
CA THR A 307 12.90 -17.55 -4.91
C THR A 307 11.73 -16.86 -4.19
N ALA A 308 11.78 -16.82 -2.86
CA ALA A 308 10.79 -16.06 -2.07
C ALA A 308 10.78 -14.58 -2.46
N THR A 309 11.96 -13.98 -2.65
CA THR A 309 12.15 -12.58 -3.05
C THR A 309 11.59 -12.30 -4.45
N THR A 310 11.82 -13.19 -5.42
CA THR A 310 11.26 -13.03 -6.78
C THR A 310 9.75 -13.23 -6.82
N ARG A 311 9.19 -14.09 -5.97
CA ARG A 311 7.73 -14.27 -5.85
C ARG A 311 7.06 -13.04 -5.22
N ALA A 312 7.71 -12.39 -4.25
CA ALA A 312 7.23 -11.13 -3.69
C ALA A 312 7.17 -10.04 -4.77
N LEU A 313 8.25 -9.86 -5.54
CA LEU A 313 8.28 -8.89 -6.65
C LEU A 313 7.16 -9.14 -7.66
N TYR A 314 6.95 -10.39 -8.07
CA TYR A 314 5.88 -10.73 -9.02
C TYR A 314 4.49 -10.36 -8.50
N ARG A 315 4.22 -10.59 -7.21
CA ARG A 315 2.93 -10.19 -6.60
C ARG A 315 2.76 -8.68 -6.58
N GLU A 316 3.80 -7.95 -6.18
CA GLU A 316 3.76 -6.48 -6.11
C GLU A 316 3.54 -5.86 -7.50
N LEU A 317 4.31 -6.30 -8.51
CA LEU A 317 4.16 -5.80 -9.88
C LEU A 317 2.81 -6.16 -10.50
N ALA A 318 2.33 -7.39 -10.28
CA ALA A 318 1.01 -7.81 -10.74
C ALA A 318 -0.10 -7.00 -10.06
N TYR A 319 -0.02 -6.78 -8.74
CA TYR A 319 -0.96 -5.95 -8.00
C TYR A 319 -0.96 -4.49 -8.50
N ALA A 320 0.23 -3.88 -8.62
CA ALA A 320 0.39 -2.49 -9.07
C ALA A 320 -0.10 -2.25 -10.51
N THR A 321 -0.10 -3.28 -11.36
CA THR A 321 -0.55 -3.20 -12.76
C THR A 321 -1.96 -3.74 -12.98
N GLY A 322 -2.64 -4.21 -11.93
CA GLY A 322 -3.99 -4.79 -12.03
C GLY A 322 -4.04 -6.05 -12.89
N ARG A 323 -3.01 -6.91 -12.78
CA ARG A 323 -2.84 -8.16 -13.53
C ARG A 323 -2.65 -9.34 -12.57
N SER A 324 -2.82 -10.56 -13.06
CA SER A 324 -2.48 -11.74 -12.27
C SER A 324 -0.98 -12.05 -12.35
N THR A 325 -0.45 -12.79 -11.37
CA THR A 325 0.94 -13.26 -11.42
C THR A 325 1.20 -14.20 -12.58
N THR A 326 0.17 -14.91 -13.06
CA THR A 326 0.25 -15.79 -14.23
C THR A 326 0.37 -14.97 -15.51
N ASP A 327 -0.40 -13.89 -15.65
CA ASP A 327 -0.30 -12.96 -16.78
C ASP A 327 1.10 -12.34 -16.84
N LEU A 328 1.62 -11.90 -15.69
CA LEU A 328 2.97 -11.36 -15.59
C LEU A 328 4.03 -12.41 -15.95
N ALA A 329 3.89 -13.65 -15.50
CA ALA A 329 4.82 -14.72 -15.87
C ALA A 329 4.82 -15.01 -17.38
N ARG A 330 3.65 -15.03 -18.00
CA ARG A 330 3.51 -15.22 -19.46
C ARG A 330 4.09 -14.03 -20.23
N ALA A 331 3.81 -12.81 -19.80
CA ALA A 331 4.36 -11.59 -20.38
C ALA A 331 5.89 -11.53 -20.25
N VAL A 332 6.44 -11.95 -19.11
CA VAL A 332 7.90 -12.07 -18.92
C VAL A 332 8.51 -13.11 -19.86
N ALA A 333 7.85 -14.26 -20.06
CA ALA A 333 8.31 -15.25 -21.04
C ALA A 333 8.35 -14.65 -22.46
N ALA A 334 7.33 -13.87 -22.83
CA ALA A 334 7.25 -13.22 -24.13
C ALA A 334 8.32 -12.13 -24.29
N TRP A 335 8.53 -11.33 -23.24
CA TRP A 335 9.59 -10.33 -23.20
C TRP A 335 10.99 -10.94 -23.31
N ARG A 336 11.23 -12.10 -22.68
CA ARG A 336 12.50 -12.83 -22.84
C ARG A 336 12.68 -13.41 -24.22
N GLN A 337 11.58 -13.80 -24.86
CA GLN A 337 11.60 -14.34 -26.21
C GLN A 337 11.98 -13.27 -27.24
N GLY A 338 11.44 -12.05 -27.17
CA GLY A 338 11.79 -11.01 -28.14
C GLY A 338 11.45 -9.57 -27.72
N GLY A 339 11.64 -9.25 -26.45
CA GLY A 339 11.51 -7.90 -25.90
C GLY A 339 10.08 -7.34 -26.01
N ALA A 340 10.00 -6.04 -26.28
CA ALA A 340 8.72 -5.35 -26.43
C ALA A 340 7.86 -5.94 -27.57
N GLU A 341 8.48 -6.37 -28.67
CA GLU A 341 7.76 -7.00 -29.78
C GLU A 341 7.19 -8.37 -29.37
N GLY A 342 7.95 -9.16 -28.62
CA GLY A 342 7.45 -10.42 -28.07
C GLY A 342 6.21 -10.24 -27.21
N LEU A 343 6.21 -9.22 -26.34
CA LEU A 343 5.04 -8.85 -25.53
C LEU A 343 3.87 -8.36 -26.40
N ALA A 344 4.12 -7.53 -27.41
CA ALA A 344 3.08 -7.04 -28.32
C ALA A 344 2.40 -8.20 -29.07
N VAL A 345 3.18 -9.16 -29.56
CA VAL A 345 2.70 -10.36 -30.26
C VAL A 345 1.91 -11.29 -29.33
N LEU A 346 2.23 -11.31 -28.02
CA LEU A 346 1.44 -12.03 -27.03
C LEU A 346 0.04 -11.41 -26.85
N GLU A 347 -0.04 -10.08 -26.77
CA GLU A 347 -1.22 -9.37 -26.27
C GLU A 347 -2.16 -8.84 -27.35
N SER A 348 -1.62 -8.44 -28.51
CA SER A 348 -2.35 -7.69 -29.53
C SER A 348 -2.26 -8.35 -30.91
N PRO A 349 -3.23 -9.22 -31.26
CA PRO A 349 -3.31 -9.80 -32.59
C PRO A 349 -3.59 -8.73 -33.65
N TRP A 350 -2.86 -8.78 -34.76
CA TRP A 350 -2.92 -7.78 -35.84
C TRP A 350 -3.04 -8.44 -37.22
N ASP A 351 -3.46 -7.68 -38.23
CA ASP A 351 -3.63 -8.19 -39.59
C ASP A 351 -2.41 -7.83 -40.46
N PRO A 352 -1.52 -8.80 -40.76
CA PRO A 352 -0.35 -8.53 -41.57
C PRO A 352 -0.70 -8.22 -43.03
N PRO A 353 0.03 -7.29 -43.68
CA PRO A 353 -0.13 -7.06 -45.11
C PRO A 353 0.27 -8.30 -45.90
N ALA A 354 -0.23 -8.39 -47.14
CA ALA A 354 0.11 -9.49 -48.02
C ALA A 354 1.63 -9.63 -48.19
N GLY A 355 2.18 -10.84 -48.04
CA GLY A 355 3.62 -11.05 -48.16
C GLY A 355 4.20 -12.16 -47.26
N PRO A 356 5.15 -11.86 -46.35
CA PRO A 356 5.85 -12.89 -45.57
C PRO A 356 4.92 -13.84 -44.80
N PHE A 357 3.83 -13.32 -44.23
CA PHE A 357 2.83 -14.13 -43.53
C PHE A 357 2.16 -15.16 -44.46
N ASP A 358 1.73 -14.75 -45.66
CA ASP A 358 1.05 -15.64 -46.61
C ASP A 358 1.96 -16.77 -47.12
N ARG A 359 3.27 -16.50 -47.20
CA ARG A 359 4.27 -17.49 -47.63
C ARG A 359 4.58 -18.55 -46.59
N ALA A 360 4.20 -18.33 -45.32
CA ALA A 360 4.54 -19.26 -44.24
C ALA A 360 3.83 -20.61 -44.36
N ARG A 361 2.55 -20.63 -44.70
CA ARG A 361 1.80 -21.90 -44.83
C ARG A 361 2.34 -22.79 -45.96
N PRO A 362 2.63 -22.27 -47.17
CA PRO A 362 3.33 -23.04 -48.19
C PRO A 362 4.73 -23.53 -47.74
N ALA A 363 5.49 -22.70 -47.04
CA ALA A 363 6.82 -23.09 -46.53
C ALA A 363 6.75 -24.23 -45.51
N LEU A 364 5.82 -24.13 -44.54
CA LEU A 364 5.57 -25.19 -43.55
C LEU A 364 5.11 -26.49 -44.24
N ALA A 365 4.25 -26.41 -45.24
CA ALA A 365 3.80 -27.58 -46.00
C ALA A 365 4.93 -28.22 -46.82
N ALA A 366 5.83 -27.42 -47.41
CA ALA A 366 6.99 -27.91 -48.15
C ALA A 366 8.03 -28.59 -47.24
N ALA A 367 8.03 -28.27 -45.95
CA ALA A 367 8.83 -28.92 -44.92
C ALA A 367 8.08 -30.06 -44.18
N ASP A 368 7.02 -30.60 -44.79
CA ASP A 368 6.22 -31.72 -44.29
C ASP A 368 5.55 -31.51 -42.92
N PHE A 369 5.33 -30.26 -42.50
CA PHE A 369 4.58 -29.98 -41.27
C PHE A 369 3.06 -30.13 -41.47
N PRO A 370 2.31 -30.52 -40.42
CA PRO A 370 0.85 -30.56 -40.44
C PRO A 370 0.23 -29.21 -40.82
N ARG A 371 -1.02 -29.23 -41.28
CA ARG A 371 -1.72 -28.00 -41.67
C ARG A 371 -1.93 -27.06 -40.46
N PHE A 372 -1.59 -25.79 -40.66
CA PHE A 372 -1.88 -24.70 -39.74
C PHE A 372 -3.07 -23.87 -40.22
N GLN A 373 -3.94 -23.50 -39.27
CA GLN A 373 -5.08 -22.63 -39.46
C GLN A 373 -4.68 -21.18 -39.20
N PRO A 374 -4.87 -20.26 -40.18
CA PRO A 374 -4.56 -18.86 -39.99
C PRO A 374 -5.70 -18.12 -39.28
N TRP A 375 -5.33 -17.20 -38.39
CA TRP A 375 -6.22 -16.19 -37.81
C TRP A 375 -5.40 -14.95 -37.49
N ARG A 376 -5.68 -13.81 -38.13
CA ARG A 376 -4.85 -12.60 -38.02
C ARG A 376 -3.37 -12.94 -38.29
N ASN A 377 -2.46 -12.52 -37.41
CA ASN A 377 -1.03 -12.86 -37.44
C ASN A 377 -0.69 -14.23 -36.83
N HIS A 378 -1.67 -15.09 -36.51
CA HIS A 378 -1.45 -16.39 -35.88
C HIS A 378 -1.61 -17.54 -36.88
N LEU A 379 -0.76 -18.56 -36.72
CA LEU A 379 -0.88 -19.86 -37.36
C LEU A 379 -0.97 -20.90 -36.24
N THR A 380 -2.12 -21.57 -36.10
CA THR A 380 -2.35 -22.60 -35.07
C THR A 380 -2.40 -24.00 -35.69
N ASN A 381 -1.73 -24.97 -35.08
CA ASN A 381 -1.77 -26.35 -35.57
C ASN A 381 -3.17 -26.97 -35.38
N ALA A 382 -3.47 -28.06 -36.09
CA ALA A 382 -4.77 -28.73 -35.99
C ALA A 382 -5.08 -29.26 -34.57
N GLY A 383 -4.05 -29.56 -33.77
CA GLY A 383 -4.20 -30.04 -32.39
C GLY A 383 -4.48 -28.94 -31.36
N GLY A 384 -4.37 -27.67 -31.72
CA GLY A 384 -4.52 -26.54 -30.79
C GLY A 384 -3.46 -26.51 -29.68
N THR A 385 -2.26 -27.04 -29.94
CA THR A 385 -1.16 -27.14 -28.97
C THR A 385 0.07 -26.35 -29.36
N LEU A 386 0.23 -26.02 -30.64
CA LEU A 386 1.36 -25.23 -31.16
C LEU A 386 0.81 -24.07 -31.98
N GLN A 387 1.38 -22.89 -31.77
CA GLN A 387 1.03 -21.69 -32.51
C GLN A 387 2.29 -20.90 -32.85
N LEU A 388 2.36 -20.44 -34.10
CA LEU A 388 3.32 -19.41 -34.51
C LEU A 388 2.59 -18.08 -34.61
N ARG A 389 3.21 -17.01 -34.14
CA ARG A 389 2.67 -15.64 -34.27
C ARG A 389 3.68 -14.76 -34.99
N PHE A 390 3.21 -13.99 -35.97
CA PHE A 390 4.05 -13.12 -36.76
C PHE A 390 4.13 -11.71 -36.14
N GLY A 391 5.36 -11.23 -35.92
CA GLY A 391 5.66 -9.92 -35.35
C GLY A 391 5.78 -8.81 -36.41
N HIS A 392 5.68 -7.56 -35.96
CA HIS A 392 5.91 -6.37 -36.78
C HIS A 392 7.37 -6.25 -37.23
N ASP A 393 8.28 -6.89 -36.50
CA ASP A 393 9.71 -7.00 -36.83
C ASP A 393 10.00 -8.05 -37.93
N GLY A 394 8.97 -8.73 -38.44
CA GLY A 394 9.10 -9.74 -39.48
C GLY A 394 9.58 -11.11 -38.99
N ARG A 395 9.54 -11.37 -37.68
CA ARG A 395 9.91 -12.67 -37.09
C ARG A 395 8.68 -13.48 -36.67
N TRP A 396 8.91 -14.78 -36.51
CA TRP A 396 7.94 -15.77 -36.05
C TRP A 396 8.25 -16.17 -34.61
N TYR A 397 7.26 -15.98 -33.75
CA TYR A 397 7.29 -16.27 -32.34
C TYR A 397 6.55 -17.58 -32.06
N GLY A 398 7.21 -18.53 -31.41
CA GLY A 398 6.64 -19.82 -31.07
C GLY A 398 5.90 -19.82 -29.74
N TYR A 399 4.75 -20.49 -29.70
CA TYR A 399 3.89 -20.64 -28.53
C TYR A 399 3.38 -22.07 -28.41
N GLU A 400 3.25 -22.54 -27.17
CA GLU A 400 2.67 -23.84 -26.83
C GLU A 400 1.49 -23.68 -25.86
N SER A 401 0.51 -24.56 -25.93
CA SER A 401 -0.60 -24.62 -24.98
C SER A 401 -0.99 -26.06 -24.69
N ASP A 402 -1.65 -26.28 -23.56
CA ASP A 402 -2.22 -27.59 -23.26
C ASP A 402 -3.42 -27.86 -24.19
N PRO A 403 -3.68 -29.13 -24.57
CA PRO A 403 -4.79 -29.47 -25.47
C PRO A 403 -6.14 -28.97 -24.93
N GLY A 404 -6.81 -28.10 -25.69
CA GLY A 404 -8.12 -27.55 -25.34
C GLY A 404 -8.10 -26.39 -24.34
N ALA A 405 -6.91 -25.92 -23.94
CA ALA A 405 -6.72 -24.69 -23.17
C ALA A 405 -6.39 -23.52 -24.11
N ASP A 406 -6.79 -22.31 -23.73
CA ASP A 406 -6.44 -21.06 -24.45
C ASP A 406 -5.34 -20.30 -23.71
N ASP A 407 -4.30 -21.03 -23.32
CA ASP A 407 -3.30 -20.57 -22.35
C ASP A 407 -1.88 -20.52 -22.95
N TRP A 408 -1.75 -19.98 -24.16
CA TRP A 408 -0.51 -19.90 -24.95
C TRP A 408 0.72 -19.36 -24.19
N TRP A 409 1.74 -20.22 -24.03
CA TRP A 409 3.03 -19.90 -23.41
C TRP A 409 4.13 -19.68 -24.46
N PRO A 410 4.84 -18.53 -24.42
CA PRO A 410 5.97 -18.23 -25.31
C PRO A 410 7.12 -19.22 -25.12
N ARG A 411 7.67 -19.74 -26.23
CA ARG A 411 8.73 -20.77 -26.24
C ARG A 411 9.65 -20.62 -27.45
N ALA A 412 10.92 -21.01 -27.27
CA ALA A 412 11.99 -20.93 -28.27
C ALA A 412 12.32 -19.49 -28.72
N THR A 413 13.49 -19.30 -29.34
CA THR A 413 13.90 -18.01 -29.90
C THR A 413 13.14 -17.70 -31.19
N PRO A 414 12.72 -16.45 -31.43
CA PRO A 414 12.08 -16.06 -32.68
C PRO A 414 13.00 -16.24 -33.88
N ASP A 415 12.42 -16.59 -35.02
CA ASP A 415 13.15 -16.76 -36.29
C ASP A 415 12.47 -15.97 -37.41
N THR A 416 13.24 -15.52 -38.40
CA THR A 416 12.70 -14.95 -39.64
C THR A 416 12.03 -16.00 -40.53
N ASP A 417 12.39 -17.27 -40.40
CA ASP A 417 11.80 -18.41 -41.10
C ASP A 417 10.78 -19.14 -40.22
N PRO A 418 9.50 -19.27 -40.65
CA PRO A 418 8.50 -20.00 -39.88
C PRO A 418 8.84 -21.48 -39.67
N VAL A 419 9.61 -22.10 -40.58
CA VAL A 419 10.06 -23.49 -40.45
C VAL A 419 11.12 -23.59 -39.35
N GLY A 420 12.08 -22.66 -39.32
CA GLY A 420 13.08 -22.54 -38.24
C GLY A 420 12.42 -22.35 -36.89
N ALA A 421 11.49 -21.39 -36.79
CA ALA A 421 10.75 -21.11 -35.55
C ALA A 421 9.98 -22.34 -35.04
N LEU A 422 9.29 -23.08 -35.91
CA LEU A 422 8.54 -24.28 -35.52
C LEU A 422 9.45 -25.45 -35.15
N THR A 423 10.60 -25.58 -35.82
CA THR A 423 11.58 -26.62 -35.49
C THR A 423 12.16 -26.38 -34.10
N ALA A 424 12.58 -25.14 -33.82
CA ALA A 424 13.08 -24.76 -32.50
C ALA A 424 12.02 -24.94 -31.39
N LEU A 425 10.74 -24.77 -31.71
CA LEU A 425 9.63 -24.99 -30.78
C LEU A 425 9.50 -26.46 -30.38
N ARG A 426 9.71 -27.40 -31.30
CA ARG A 426 9.53 -28.85 -31.08
C ARG A 426 10.72 -29.55 -30.42
N GLY A 427 11.87 -28.87 -30.30
CA GLY A 427 13.11 -29.42 -29.75
C GLY A 427 14.02 -30.00 -30.82
#